data_AF-A0A7R9ECH9-F1
#
_entry.id   AF-A0A7R9ECH9-F1
#
_cell.length_a   1.000
_cell.length_b   1.000
_cell.length_c   1.000
_cell.angle_alpha   90.00
_cell.angle_beta   90.00
_cell.angle_gamma   90.00
#
_symmetry.space_group_name_H-M   'P 1'
#
loop_
_entity.id
_entity.type
_entity.pdbx_description
1 polymer ?
#
loop_
_entity_poly.entity_id
_entity_poly.type
_entity_poly.pdbx_seq_one_letter_code
_entity_poly.pdbx_strand_id
1 'polypeptide(L)'
;MFSSLISPGVNMSYRVTDVSTQLFRVVMGFPENAGNGKFHYILLFVCGIGQIALVFELYLSSYLLPAAQCDFQMTAQEKGLLNSISYAVLRHKKRHICSPGAVVYAYVGEFYNNIERPTGIVLVSVFLPIGTLALPGLAWGVIPQTWIVTLPWCSFNSWRIFVVFCAIPSLVGGIIIYLCLPESPKFLMNQGNKEEALKVLRHVFVVNTGNDPGDYMVRECCNLRDKP
;
A
#
# COMPACT_ATOMS: atom_id res chain seq x y z
N MET A 1 20.66 44.29 23.26
CA MET A 1 19.70 43.35 23.88
C MET A 1 18.98 42.63 22.74
N PHE A 2 19.65 41.80 21.95
CA PHE A 2 19.72 40.35 22.07
C PHE A 2 20.92 39.88 21.22
N SER A 3 22.06 39.63 21.86
CA SER A 3 23.30 39.15 21.22
C SER A 3 23.84 37.94 21.99
N SER A 4 22.97 37.10 22.55
CA SER A 4 23.37 36.09 23.54
C SER A 4 22.48 34.85 23.62
N LEU A 5 22.12 34.23 22.48
CA LEU A 5 21.54 32.88 22.45
C LEU A 5 22.03 32.05 21.25
N ILE A 6 23.31 32.17 20.90
CA ILE A 6 24.01 31.14 20.13
C ILE A 6 24.91 30.44 21.13
N SER A 7 24.48 29.29 21.63
CA SER A 7 25.36 28.38 22.37
C SER A 7 26.44 27.91 21.39
N PRO A 8 27.72 28.27 21.57
CA PRO A 8 28.79 27.81 20.71
C PRO A 8 29.25 26.46 21.25
N GLY A 9 28.91 25.37 20.59
CA GLY A 9 29.42 24.07 21.02
C GLY A 9 28.73 22.80 20.54
N VAL A 10 27.59 22.87 19.85
CA VAL A 10 27.06 21.67 19.20
C VAL A 10 27.70 21.55 17.82
N ASN A 11 28.93 21.02 17.82
CA ASN A 11 29.50 20.41 16.62
C ASN A 11 28.53 19.31 16.18
N MET A 12 27.66 19.61 15.23
CA MET A 12 26.84 18.62 14.53
C MET A 12 27.71 17.87 13.53
N SER A 13 28.80 17.30 14.02
CA SER A 13 29.50 16.21 13.37
C SER A 13 28.61 14.99 13.54
N TYR A 14 27.66 14.80 12.61
CA TYR A 14 27.05 13.49 12.43
C TYR A 14 28.20 12.53 12.17
N ARG A 15 28.59 11.79 13.20
CA ARG A 15 29.67 10.82 13.11
C ARG A 15 29.16 9.73 12.15
N VAL A 16 29.75 9.66 10.96
CA VAL A 16 29.45 8.68 9.89
C VAL A 16 29.66 7.22 10.34
N THR A 17 30.06 7.00 11.60
CA THR A 17 30.25 5.72 12.27
C THR A 17 29.00 5.21 13.02
N ASP A 18 27.87 5.91 13.00
CA ASP A 18 26.65 5.37 13.59
C ASP A 18 26.13 4.20 12.72
N VAL A 19 26.13 3.00 13.28
CA VAL A 19 25.62 1.75 12.68
C VAL A 19 24.22 1.95 12.08
N SER A 20 23.41 2.82 12.69
CA SER A 20 22.06 3.15 12.21
C SER A 20 22.08 3.93 10.90
N THR A 21 23.06 4.82 10.71
CA THR A 21 23.24 5.60 9.46
C THR A 21 23.77 4.72 8.33
N GLN A 22 24.67 3.78 8.63
CA GLN A 22 25.18 2.83 7.63
C GLN A 22 24.12 1.82 7.20
N LEU A 23 23.34 1.28 8.14
CA LEU A 23 22.26 0.35 7.83
C LEU A 23 21.12 1.03 7.06
N PHE A 24 20.85 2.31 7.35
CA PHE A 24 19.94 3.12 6.55
C PHE A 24 20.42 3.27 5.10
N ARG A 25 21.73 3.44 4.87
CA ARG A 25 22.31 3.44 3.51
C ARG A 25 22.16 2.10 2.81
N VAL A 26 22.37 0.99 3.53
CA VAL A 26 22.17 -0.37 2.98
C VAL A 26 20.73 -0.57 2.54
N VAL A 27 19.74 -0.20 3.36
CA VAL A 27 18.32 -0.33 3.02
C VAL A 27 17.94 0.58 1.86
N MET A 28 18.46 1.81 1.83
CA MET A 28 18.18 2.77 0.75
C MET A 28 18.89 2.42 -0.57
N GLY A 29 20.06 1.79 -0.52
CA GLY A 29 20.81 1.30 -1.68
C GLY A 29 20.56 -0.17 -2.01
N PHE A 30 19.68 -0.85 -1.27
CA PHE A 30 19.31 -2.24 -1.52
C PHE A 30 18.77 -2.47 -2.93
N PRO A 31 17.85 -1.62 -3.45
CA PRO A 31 17.28 -1.87 -4.77
C PRO A 31 18.36 -1.98 -5.86
N GLU A 32 19.50 -1.29 -5.71
CA GLU A 32 20.56 -1.21 -6.73
C GLU A 32 21.29 -2.55 -6.87
N ASN A 33 21.28 -3.35 -5.80
CA ASN A 33 22.01 -4.60 -5.69
C ASN A 33 21.08 -5.84 -5.71
N ALA A 34 19.77 -5.64 -5.57
CA ALA A 34 18.80 -6.72 -5.45
C ALA A 34 18.41 -7.37 -6.80
N GLY A 35 18.61 -6.64 -7.91
CA GLY A 35 18.13 -7.02 -9.23
C GLY A 35 16.59 -7.02 -9.33
N ASN A 36 16.08 -6.95 -10.56
CA ASN A 36 14.65 -7.11 -10.84
C ASN A 36 14.33 -8.56 -11.17
N GLY A 37 13.26 -9.09 -10.58
CA GLY A 37 12.92 -10.50 -10.71
C GLY A 37 11.51 -10.81 -10.22
N LYS A 38 11.28 -12.06 -9.82
CA LYS A 38 9.95 -12.59 -9.47
C LYS A 38 9.26 -11.78 -8.37
N PHE A 39 10.01 -11.28 -7.39
CA PHE A 39 9.43 -10.50 -6.29
C PHE A 39 8.75 -9.22 -6.81
N HIS A 40 9.37 -8.54 -7.77
CA HIS A 40 8.82 -7.31 -8.33
C HIS A 40 7.50 -7.55 -9.07
N TYR A 41 7.37 -8.65 -9.81
CA TYR A 41 6.09 -9.00 -10.45
C TYR A 41 4.99 -9.33 -9.45
N ILE A 42 5.32 -10.06 -8.37
CA ILE A 42 4.39 -10.34 -7.28
C ILE A 42 3.97 -9.03 -6.60
N LEU A 43 4.95 -8.19 -6.25
CA LEU A 43 4.74 -6.87 -5.67
C LEU A 43 3.78 -6.02 -6.51
N LEU A 44 4.03 -5.91 -7.82
CA LEU A 44 3.18 -5.18 -8.75
C LEU A 44 1.74 -5.72 -8.77
N PHE A 45 1.56 -7.04 -8.85
CA PHE A 45 0.23 -7.65 -8.93
C PHE A 45 -0.57 -7.46 -7.63
N VAL A 46 0.05 -7.69 -6.49
CA VAL A 46 -0.59 -7.56 -5.18
C VAL A 46 -0.96 -6.11 -4.89
N CYS A 47 -0.03 -5.18 -5.11
CA CYS A 47 -0.31 -3.75 -5.01
C CYS A 47 -1.37 -3.29 -6.01
N GLY A 48 -1.36 -3.84 -7.23
CA GLY A 48 -2.37 -3.58 -8.27
C GLY A 48 -3.79 -3.98 -7.86
N ILE A 49 -3.96 -5.15 -7.22
CA ILE A 49 -5.26 -5.56 -6.65
C ILE A 49 -5.73 -4.55 -5.58
N GLY A 50 -4.81 -4.08 -4.72
CA GLY A 50 -5.11 -3.05 -3.74
C GLY A 50 -5.59 -1.73 -4.38
N GLN A 51 -5.02 -1.35 -5.53
CA GLN A 51 -5.47 -0.18 -6.28
C GLN A 51 -6.86 -0.37 -6.90
N ILE A 52 -7.19 -1.57 -7.39
CA ILE A 52 -8.56 -1.87 -7.88
C ILE A 52 -9.57 -1.78 -6.73
N ALA A 53 -9.25 -2.38 -5.58
CA ALA A 53 -10.07 -2.33 -4.38
C ALA A 53 -10.34 -0.88 -3.93
N LEU A 54 -9.29 -0.05 -3.92
CA LEU A 54 -9.40 1.38 -3.63
C LEU A 54 -10.36 2.08 -4.61
N VAL A 55 -10.26 1.81 -5.90
CA VAL A 55 -11.15 2.38 -6.92
C VAL A 55 -12.59 1.96 -6.69
N PHE A 56 -12.82 0.70 -6.37
CA PHE A 56 -14.16 0.21 -6.07
C PHE A 56 -14.74 0.95 -4.87
N GLU A 57 -14.00 1.07 -3.77
CA GLU A 57 -14.44 1.82 -2.58
C GLU A 57 -14.74 3.30 -2.89
N LEU A 58 -13.93 3.95 -3.72
CA LEU A 58 -14.09 5.36 -4.07
C LEU A 58 -15.31 5.65 -4.95
N TYR A 59 -15.68 4.73 -5.84
CA TYR A 59 -16.75 4.96 -6.83
C TYR A 59 -18.01 4.13 -6.57
N LEU A 60 -17.97 3.13 -5.69
CA LEU A 60 -19.09 2.25 -5.34
C LEU A 60 -20.34 3.06 -4.98
N SER A 61 -20.17 4.13 -4.20
CA SER A 61 -21.30 4.90 -3.68
C SER A 61 -22.13 5.59 -4.78
N SER A 62 -21.51 5.96 -5.90
CA SER A 62 -22.21 6.52 -7.07
C SER A 62 -23.21 5.54 -7.69
N TYR A 63 -22.94 4.24 -7.62
CA TYR A 63 -23.81 3.18 -8.16
C TYR A 63 -24.73 2.58 -7.08
N LEU A 64 -24.26 2.53 -5.83
CA LEU A 64 -24.96 1.95 -4.70
C LEU A 64 -26.16 2.81 -4.27
N LEU A 65 -25.97 4.12 -4.13
CA LEU A 65 -27.02 4.99 -3.55
C LEU A 65 -28.29 5.05 -4.40
N PRO A 66 -28.24 5.14 -5.74
CA PRO A 66 -29.46 5.05 -6.55
C PRO A 66 -30.16 3.70 -6.44
N ALA A 67 -29.42 2.61 -6.27
CA ALA A 67 -29.99 1.26 -6.15
C ALA A 67 -30.65 1.03 -4.78
N ALA A 68 -30.09 1.62 -3.71
CA ALA A 68 -30.59 1.48 -2.34
C ALA A 68 -31.69 2.51 -1.98
N GLN A 69 -31.90 3.55 -2.78
CA GLN A 69 -32.79 4.67 -2.42
C GLN A 69 -34.25 4.24 -2.21
N CYS A 70 -34.74 3.27 -3.00
CA CYS A 70 -36.13 2.80 -2.89
C CYS A 70 -36.33 1.94 -1.64
N ASP A 71 -35.30 1.19 -1.22
CA ASP A 71 -35.34 0.32 -0.04
C ASP A 71 -35.34 1.14 1.27
N PHE A 72 -34.58 2.25 1.29
CA PHE A 72 -34.42 3.10 2.48
C PHE A 72 -35.25 4.39 2.45
N GLN A 73 -35.99 4.66 1.36
CA GLN A 73 -36.75 5.91 1.15
C GLN A 73 -35.92 7.19 1.38
N MET A 74 -34.68 7.21 0.88
CA MET A 74 -33.72 8.30 1.15
C MET A 74 -33.97 9.57 0.33
N THR A 75 -33.82 10.72 0.98
CA THR A 75 -33.80 12.05 0.35
C THR A 75 -32.47 12.33 -0.36
N ALA A 76 -32.43 13.36 -1.21
CA ALA A 76 -31.21 13.76 -1.92
C ALA A 76 -30.11 14.25 -0.96
N GLN A 77 -30.49 14.92 0.12
CA GLN A 77 -29.61 15.46 1.15
C GLN A 77 -28.93 14.34 1.95
N GLU A 78 -29.66 13.29 2.31
CA GLU A 78 -29.11 12.13 3.01
C GLU A 78 -28.11 11.35 2.15
N LYS A 79 -28.39 11.21 0.85
CA LYS A 79 -27.44 10.63 -0.11
C LYS A 79 -26.15 11.45 -0.20
N GLY A 80 -26.29 12.77 -0.29
CA GLY A 80 -25.14 13.69 -0.30
C GLY A 80 -24.32 13.62 0.98
N LEU A 81 -24.98 13.60 2.14
CA LEU A 81 -24.35 13.46 3.44
C LEU A 81 -23.59 12.14 3.56
N LEU A 82 -24.20 11.01 3.18
CA LEU A 82 -23.58 9.69 3.25
C LEU A 82 -22.30 9.60 2.40
N ASN A 83 -22.31 10.17 1.18
CA ASN A 83 -21.10 10.28 0.36
C ASN A 83 -20.03 11.15 1.00
N SER A 84 -20.42 12.30 1.55
CA SER A 84 -19.46 13.22 2.16
C SER A 84 -18.77 12.62 3.40
N ILE A 85 -19.43 11.74 4.16
CA ILE A 85 -18.85 11.08 5.33
C ILE A 85 -17.61 10.26 4.93
N SER A 86 -17.66 9.55 3.81
CA SER A 86 -16.54 8.76 3.29
C SER A 86 -15.29 9.61 3.04
N TYR A 87 -15.47 10.87 2.64
CA TYR A 87 -14.36 11.82 2.42
C TYR A 87 -14.02 12.65 3.68
N ALA A 88 -14.99 12.92 4.56
CA ALA A 88 -14.84 13.77 5.74
C ALA A 88 -14.03 13.10 6.87
N VAL A 89 -14.04 11.76 6.95
CA VAL A 89 -13.18 10.99 7.88
C VAL A 89 -11.70 11.34 7.69
N LEU A 90 -11.30 11.76 6.49
CA LEU A 90 -9.92 12.22 6.21
C LEU A 90 -9.57 13.57 6.84
N ARG A 91 -10.54 14.36 7.32
CA ARG A 91 -10.33 15.77 7.73
C ARG A 91 -10.24 15.99 9.24
N HIS A 92 -10.72 15.06 10.08
CA HIS A 92 -11.03 15.39 11.48
C HIS A 92 -9.88 15.31 12.50
N LYS A 93 -8.64 14.98 12.13
CA LYS A 93 -7.48 15.14 13.03
C LYS A 93 -6.29 15.69 12.27
N LYS A 94 -5.48 16.54 12.94
CA LYS A 94 -4.16 17.09 12.52
C LYS A 94 -3.09 16.03 12.15
N ARG A 95 -3.48 14.78 11.92
CA ARG A 95 -2.64 13.70 11.48
C ARG A 95 -2.97 13.49 10.02
N HIS A 96 -2.07 13.89 9.12
CA HIS A 96 -2.22 13.64 7.69
C HIS A 96 -2.45 12.14 7.48
N ILE A 97 -3.71 11.73 7.27
CA ILE A 97 -4.01 10.40 6.79
C ILE A 97 -3.55 10.42 5.34
N CYS A 98 -2.39 9.83 5.09
CA CYS A 98 -1.91 9.56 3.75
C CYS A 98 -3.01 8.74 3.05
N SER A 99 -3.47 9.18 1.88
CA SER A 99 -4.45 8.43 1.09
C SER A 99 -3.99 6.97 1.00
N PRO A 100 -4.87 5.96 1.20
CA PRO A 100 -4.47 4.55 1.14
C PRO A 100 -3.67 4.22 -0.13
N GLY A 101 -4.01 4.84 -1.26
CA GLY A 101 -3.26 4.68 -2.52
C GLY A 101 -1.83 5.25 -2.48
N ALA A 102 -1.56 6.30 -1.69
CA ALA A 102 -0.22 6.84 -1.53
C ALA A 102 0.69 5.92 -0.71
N VAL A 103 0.13 5.12 0.21
CA VAL A 103 0.88 4.08 0.93
C VAL A 103 1.36 3.00 -0.04
N VAL A 104 0.53 2.59 -1.00
CA VAL A 104 0.89 1.62 -2.04
C VAL A 104 2.08 2.12 -2.87
N TYR A 105 2.04 3.37 -3.33
CA TYR A 105 3.16 3.95 -4.11
C TYR A 105 4.43 4.12 -3.28
N ALA A 106 4.30 4.47 -2.00
CA ALA A 106 5.45 4.55 -1.09
C ALA A 106 6.09 3.16 -0.95
N TYR A 107 5.29 2.13 -0.65
CA TYR A 107 5.74 0.75 -0.46
C TYR A 107 6.41 0.19 -1.73
N VAL A 108 5.79 0.34 -2.90
CA VAL A 108 6.40 -0.06 -4.19
C VAL A 108 7.73 0.68 -4.39
N GLY A 109 7.76 1.98 -4.13
CA GLY A 109 8.97 2.79 -4.26
C GLY A 109 10.11 2.44 -3.31
N GLU A 110 9.91 1.59 -2.30
CA GLU A 110 10.98 1.12 -1.41
C GLU A 110 11.79 -0.03 -2.01
N PHE A 111 11.19 -0.83 -2.89
CA PHE A 111 11.84 -2.01 -3.47
C PHE A 111 12.47 -1.72 -4.85
N TYR A 112 12.04 -0.65 -5.52
CA TYR A 112 12.58 -0.25 -6.83
C TYR A 112 13.79 0.69 -6.73
N ASN A 113 14.69 0.54 -7.71
CA ASN A 113 15.79 1.46 -7.95
C ASN A 113 15.35 2.87 -8.27
N ASN A 114 16.17 3.88 -7.95
CA ASN A 114 15.85 5.27 -8.32
C ASN A 114 15.65 5.45 -9.83
N ILE A 115 16.29 4.62 -10.66
CA ILE A 115 16.14 4.61 -12.13
C ILE A 115 14.82 3.95 -12.56
N GLU A 116 14.44 2.83 -11.95
CA GLU A 116 13.31 1.99 -12.40
C GLU A 116 12.01 2.21 -11.59
N ARG A 117 12.11 2.91 -10.46
CA ARG A 117 11.01 3.35 -9.60
C ARG A 117 9.89 4.06 -10.35
N PRO A 118 10.14 5.03 -11.25
CA PRO A 118 9.05 5.62 -12.03
C PRO A 118 8.30 4.56 -12.85
N THR A 119 9.01 3.61 -13.46
CA THR A 119 8.40 2.50 -14.21
C THR A 119 7.53 1.62 -13.29
N GLY A 120 8.03 1.23 -12.12
CA GLY A 120 7.26 0.45 -11.15
C GLY A 120 5.99 1.17 -10.68
N ILE A 121 6.08 2.47 -10.37
CA ILE A 121 4.93 3.29 -9.96
C ILE A 121 3.91 3.40 -11.10
N VAL A 122 4.36 3.64 -12.34
CA VAL A 122 3.48 3.71 -13.51
C VAL A 122 2.79 2.37 -13.74
N LEU A 123 3.51 1.24 -13.66
CA LEU A 123 2.94 -0.11 -13.84
C LEU A 123 1.84 -0.41 -12.81
N VAL A 124 2.03 -0.07 -11.53
CA VAL A 124 0.95 -0.19 -10.52
C VAL A 124 -0.21 0.76 -10.82
N SER A 125 0.07 1.95 -11.34
CA SER A 125 -0.97 2.94 -11.66
C SER A 125 -1.91 2.48 -12.78
N VAL A 126 -1.47 1.58 -13.68
CA VAL A 126 -2.32 1.00 -14.74
C VAL A 126 -3.50 0.20 -14.19
N PHE A 127 -3.43 -0.29 -12.96
CA PHE A 127 -4.55 -1.00 -12.33
C PHE A 127 -5.73 -0.09 -11.97
N LEU A 128 -5.49 1.22 -11.81
CA LEU A 128 -6.56 2.19 -11.54
C LEU A 128 -7.60 2.26 -12.68
N PRO A 129 -7.22 2.53 -13.94
CA PRO A 129 -8.19 2.56 -15.03
C PRO A 129 -8.88 1.20 -15.24
N ILE A 130 -8.19 0.09 -14.99
CA ILE A 130 -8.79 -1.25 -15.02
C ILE A 130 -9.95 -1.34 -14.01
N GLY A 131 -9.72 -0.91 -12.76
CA GLY A 131 -10.78 -0.84 -11.75
C GLY A 131 -11.94 0.07 -12.18
N THR A 132 -11.64 1.23 -12.76
CA THR A 132 -12.70 2.18 -13.17
C THR A 132 -13.54 1.67 -14.33
N LEU A 133 -13.02 0.76 -15.16
CA LEU A 133 -13.76 0.10 -16.23
C LEU A 133 -14.51 -1.13 -15.73
N ALA A 134 -13.91 -1.89 -14.81
CA ALA A 134 -14.51 -3.09 -14.24
C ALA A 134 -15.75 -2.76 -13.40
N LEU A 135 -15.72 -1.69 -12.60
CA LEU A 135 -16.82 -1.33 -11.70
C LEU A 135 -18.16 -1.04 -12.43
N PRO A 136 -18.25 -0.15 -13.45
CA PRO A 136 -19.48 0.06 -14.18
C PRO A 136 -19.92 -1.20 -14.95
N GLY A 137 -18.98 -2.02 -15.43
CA GLY A 137 -19.30 -3.32 -16.04
C GLY A 137 -19.99 -4.26 -15.06
N LEU A 138 -19.47 -4.36 -13.83
CA LEU A 138 -20.08 -5.13 -12.74
C LEU A 138 -21.43 -4.54 -12.32
N ALA A 139 -21.52 -3.21 -12.17
CA ALA A 139 -22.75 -2.53 -11.79
C ALA A 139 -23.86 -2.78 -12.82
N TRP A 140 -23.53 -2.66 -14.11
CA TRP A 140 -24.47 -2.92 -15.21
C TRP A 140 -24.88 -4.39 -15.28
N GLY A 141 -23.97 -5.33 -14.99
CA GLY A 141 -24.30 -6.75 -14.98
C GLY A 141 -25.18 -7.18 -13.79
N VAL A 142 -24.95 -6.59 -12.61
CA VAL A 142 -25.55 -7.06 -11.34
C VAL A 142 -26.79 -6.25 -10.92
N ILE A 143 -26.75 -4.91 -10.99
CA ILE A 143 -27.82 -4.05 -10.44
C ILE A 143 -29.17 -4.24 -11.16
N PRO A 144 -29.25 -4.34 -12.50
CA PRO A 144 -30.52 -4.48 -13.21
C PRO A 144 -31.24 -5.82 -12.99
N GLN A 145 -30.55 -6.83 -12.42
CA GLN A 145 -31.17 -8.12 -12.15
C GLN A 145 -32.22 -7.98 -11.06
N THR A 146 -33.35 -8.68 -11.16
CA THR A 146 -34.45 -8.63 -10.19
C THR A 146 -34.43 -9.79 -9.19
N TRP A 147 -33.32 -10.53 -9.12
CA TRP A 147 -33.22 -11.71 -8.28
C TRP A 147 -33.17 -11.34 -6.79
N ILE A 148 -34.01 -11.99 -6.00
CA ILE A 148 -34.00 -11.91 -4.55
C ILE A 148 -33.53 -13.27 -4.04
N VAL A 149 -32.27 -13.34 -3.58
CA VAL A 149 -31.74 -14.58 -3.02
C VAL A 149 -32.15 -14.65 -1.55
N THR A 150 -33.09 -15.54 -1.23
CA THR A 150 -33.57 -15.79 0.13
C THR A 150 -32.70 -16.86 0.78
N LEU A 151 -31.74 -16.44 1.62
CA LEU A 151 -31.06 -17.34 2.55
C LEU A 151 -31.93 -17.49 3.81
N PRO A 152 -31.78 -18.59 4.59
CA PRO A 152 -32.56 -18.82 5.81
C PRO A 152 -32.44 -17.68 6.85
N TRP A 153 -31.42 -16.85 6.73
CA TRP A 153 -31.03 -15.81 7.69
C TRP A 153 -31.07 -14.38 7.12
N CYS A 154 -31.17 -14.19 5.79
CA CYS A 154 -31.12 -12.87 5.12
C CYS A 154 -31.65 -12.93 3.67
N SER A 155 -32.39 -11.91 3.24
CA SER A 155 -32.74 -11.69 1.83
C SER A 155 -31.73 -10.75 1.15
N PHE A 156 -31.06 -11.22 0.11
CA PHE A 156 -30.11 -10.43 -0.67
C PHE A 156 -30.78 -9.87 -1.93
N ASN A 157 -30.93 -8.54 -1.96
CA ASN A 157 -31.28 -7.78 -3.16
C ASN A 157 -30.03 -7.56 -4.03
N SER A 158 -30.22 -7.24 -5.30
CA SER A 158 -29.17 -7.11 -6.33
C SER A 158 -28.05 -6.14 -5.94
N TRP A 159 -28.39 -5.02 -5.27
CA TRP A 159 -27.40 -4.06 -4.80
C TRP A 159 -26.53 -4.59 -3.65
N ARG A 160 -27.06 -5.48 -2.79
CA ARG A 160 -26.28 -6.12 -1.72
C ARG A 160 -25.28 -7.11 -2.29
N ILE A 161 -25.70 -7.86 -3.30
CA ILE A 161 -24.83 -8.76 -4.07
C ILE A 161 -23.71 -7.96 -4.75
N PHE A 162 -24.04 -6.81 -5.35
CA PHE A 162 -23.05 -5.92 -5.93
C PHE A 162 -22.01 -5.43 -4.91
N VAL A 163 -22.44 -5.06 -3.70
CA VAL A 163 -21.52 -4.71 -2.59
C VAL A 163 -20.60 -5.88 -2.24
N VAL A 164 -21.12 -7.10 -2.16
CA VAL A 164 -20.30 -8.30 -1.88
C VAL A 164 -19.26 -8.51 -2.97
N PHE A 165 -19.62 -8.42 -4.25
CA PHE A 165 -18.65 -8.51 -5.35
C PHE A 165 -17.59 -7.42 -5.28
N CYS A 166 -17.96 -6.20 -4.89
CA CYS A 166 -17.01 -5.11 -4.75
C CYS A 166 -16.08 -5.27 -3.54
N ALA A 167 -16.49 -6.01 -2.52
CA ALA A 167 -15.67 -6.31 -1.34
C ALA A 167 -14.64 -7.44 -1.56
N ILE A 168 -14.84 -8.29 -2.59
CA ILE A 168 -13.94 -9.41 -2.88
C ILE A 168 -12.50 -8.93 -3.16
N PRO A 169 -12.25 -7.94 -4.05
CA PRO A 169 -10.90 -7.41 -4.27
C PRO A 169 -10.23 -6.87 -3.00
N SER A 170 -10.98 -6.19 -2.11
CA SER A 170 -10.46 -5.69 -0.83
C SER A 170 -10.05 -6.84 0.10
N LEU A 171 -10.91 -7.86 0.23
CA LEU A 171 -10.63 -9.02 1.08
C LEU A 171 -9.46 -9.85 0.55
N VAL A 172 -9.48 -10.17 -0.75
CA VAL A 172 -8.43 -10.92 -1.42
C VAL A 172 -7.12 -10.15 -1.38
N GLY A 173 -7.14 -8.84 -1.66
CA GLY A 173 -5.97 -7.97 -1.54
C GLY A 173 -5.38 -7.99 -0.14
N GLY A 174 -6.21 -7.83 0.90
CA GLY A 174 -5.75 -7.88 2.30
C GLY A 174 -5.10 -9.21 2.68
N ILE A 175 -5.71 -10.33 2.29
CA ILE A 175 -5.16 -11.67 2.55
C ILE A 175 -3.85 -11.87 1.79
N ILE A 176 -3.80 -11.51 0.50
CA ILE A 176 -2.59 -11.72 -0.31
C ILE A 176 -1.45 -10.81 0.17
N ILE A 177 -1.72 -9.55 0.54
CA ILE A 177 -0.72 -8.67 1.14
C ILE A 177 -0.16 -9.31 2.41
N TYR A 178 -1.03 -9.81 3.30
CA TYR A 178 -0.61 -10.46 4.54
C TYR A 178 0.25 -11.71 4.32
N LEU A 179 -0.04 -12.49 3.27
CA LEU A 179 0.66 -13.76 3.02
C LEU A 179 1.92 -13.62 2.17
N CYS A 180 1.94 -12.70 1.20
CA CYS A 180 2.97 -12.66 0.16
C CYS A 180 3.92 -11.47 0.28
N LEU A 181 3.54 -10.39 0.96
CA LEU A 181 4.36 -9.19 1.04
C LEU A 181 5.07 -9.12 2.39
N PRO A 182 6.41 -8.96 2.39
CA PRO A 182 7.15 -8.76 3.63
C PRO A 182 6.87 -7.37 4.21
N GLU A 183 7.04 -7.23 5.51
CA GLU A 183 6.97 -5.93 6.17
C GLU A 183 8.00 -4.95 5.56
N SER A 184 7.66 -3.65 5.53
CA SER A 184 8.56 -2.64 4.97
C SER A 184 9.91 -2.64 5.72
N PRO A 185 11.05 -2.77 5.02
CA PRO A 185 12.36 -2.75 5.67
C PRO A 185 12.63 -1.40 6.34
N LYS A 186 12.10 -0.29 5.81
CA LYS A 186 12.21 1.04 6.44
C LYS A 186 11.39 1.15 7.72
N PHE A 187 10.21 0.55 7.74
CA PHE A 187 9.39 0.50 8.95
C PHE A 187 10.07 -0.29 10.06
N LEU A 188 10.57 -1.50 9.75
CA LEU A 188 11.31 -2.35 10.69
C LEU A 188 12.54 -1.62 11.27
N MET A 189 13.24 -0.86 10.43
CA MET A 189 14.37 -0.02 10.83
C MET A 189 13.97 1.08 11.80
N ASN A 190 12.86 1.78 11.54
CA ASN A 190 12.36 2.82 12.43
C ASN A 190 11.89 2.26 13.79
N GLN A 191 11.47 0.99 13.82
CA GLN A 191 11.16 0.27 15.07
C GLN A 191 12.40 -0.26 15.80
N GLY A 192 13.60 -0.17 15.20
CA GLY A 192 14.83 -0.73 15.75
C GLY A 192 14.99 -2.24 15.52
N ASN A 193 14.09 -2.88 14.78
CA ASN A 193 14.15 -4.31 14.46
C ASN A 193 15.04 -4.59 13.25
N LYS A 194 16.36 -4.42 13.47
CA LYS A 194 17.40 -4.47 12.43
C LYS A 194 17.56 -5.85 11.79
N GLU A 195 17.41 -6.92 12.59
CA GLU A 195 17.56 -8.30 12.10
C GLU A 195 16.44 -8.69 11.14
N GLU A 196 15.19 -8.34 11.46
CA GLU A 196 14.07 -8.59 10.55
C GLU A 196 14.18 -7.78 9.27
N ALA A 197 14.64 -6.52 9.34
CA ALA A 197 14.88 -5.72 8.14
C ALA A 197 15.88 -6.42 7.21
N LEU A 198 16.99 -6.94 7.75
CA LEU A 198 17.99 -7.68 6.99
C LEU A 198 17.44 -8.99 6.39
N LYS A 199 16.58 -9.71 7.13
CA LYS A 199 15.91 -10.92 6.63
C LYS A 199 15.03 -10.61 5.43
N VAL A 200 14.27 -9.51 5.47
CA VAL A 200 13.44 -9.06 4.34
C VAL A 200 14.31 -8.78 3.11
N LEU A 201 15.40 -8.03 3.26
CA LEU A 201 16.29 -7.70 2.13
C LEU A 201 16.89 -8.97 1.50
N ARG A 202 17.35 -9.92 2.32
CA ARG A 202 17.85 -11.22 1.84
C ARG A 202 16.78 -12.02 1.12
N HIS A 203 15.57 -12.08 1.68
CA HIS A 203 14.46 -12.79 1.05
C HIS A 203 14.19 -12.24 -0.34
N VAL A 204 14.10 -10.91 -0.48
CA VAL A 204 13.88 -10.27 -1.79
C VAL A 204 15.04 -10.52 -2.76
N PHE A 205 16.29 -10.47 -2.30
CA PHE A 205 17.47 -10.79 -3.11
C PHE A 205 17.43 -12.23 -3.64
N VAL A 206 17.15 -13.20 -2.78
CA VAL A 206 17.07 -14.63 -3.14
C VAL A 206 15.93 -14.88 -4.13
N VAL A 207 14.75 -14.27 -3.90
CA VAL A 207 13.59 -14.44 -4.80
C VAL A 207 13.84 -13.84 -6.19
N ASN A 208 14.59 -12.73 -6.27
CA ASN A 208 14.89 -12.09 -7.55
C ASN A 208 16.03 -12.75 -8.32
N THR A 209 17.11 -13.11 -7.64
CA THR A 209 18.35 -13.61 -8.27
C THR A 209 18.41 -15.13 -8.35
N GLY A 210 17.77 -15.84 -7.40
CA GLY A 210 17.92 -17.28 -7.22
C GLY A 210 19.25 -17.70 -6.57
N ASN A 211 20.09 -16.75 -6.17
CA ASN A 211 21.36 -17.02 -5.50
C ASN A 211 21.17 -17.36 -4.01
N ASP A 212 22.21 -17.89 -3.38
CA ASP A 212 22.17 -18.25 -1.96
C ASP A 212 22.01 -17.02 -1.04
N PRO A 213 21.30 -17.14 0.09
CA PRO A 213 21.14 -16.04 1.05
C PRO A 213 22.46 -15.48 1.58
N GLY A 214 23.53 -16.30 1.57
CA GLY A 214 24.87 -15.94 2.03
C GLY A 214 25.69 -15.08 1.04
N ASP A 215 25.24 -14.98 -0.21
CA ASP A 215 25.84 -14.15 -1.26
C ASP A 215 25.36 -12.70 -1.19
N TYR A 216 24.32 -12.44 -0.39
CA TYR A 216 23.90 -11.08 -0.11
C TYR A 216 25.03 -10.34 0.63
N MET A 217 25.45 -9.20 0.06
CA MET A 217 26.65 -8.46 0.47
C MET A 217 26.69 -8.09 1.97
N VAL A 218 25.53 -8.01 2.64
CA VAL A 218 25.43 -7.62 4.05
C VAL A 218 25.09 -8.83 4.92
N ARG A 219 26.12 -9.34 5.62
CA ARG A 219 26.04 -10.56 6.44
C ARG A 219 25.55 -10.32 7.87
N GLU A 220 25.80 -9.15 8.46
CA GLU A 220 25.29 -8.76 9.77
C GLU A 220 25.16 -7.23 9.85
N CYS A 221 24.21 -6.72 10.64
CA CYS A 221 24.08 -5.27 10.87
C CYS A 221 25.33 -4.64 11.52
N CYS A 222 26.19 -5.45 12.14
CA CYS A 222 27.37 -5.03 12.87
C CYS A 222 28.71 -5.17 12.11
N ASN A 223 28.72 -5.75 10.90
CA ASN A 223 29.97 -6.04 10.16
C ASN A 223 30.16 -5.16 8.91
N LEU A 224 29.76 -3.88 8.99
CA LEU A 224 30.24 -2.83 8.06
C LEU A 224 31.53 -2.16 8.57
N ARG A 225 32.30 -2.90 9.38
CA ARG A 225 33.64 -2.52 9.78
C ARG A 225 34.60 -3.06 8.72
N ASP A 226 35.13 -2.12 7.94
CA ASP A 226 36.38 -2.22 7.18
C ASP A 226 36.50 -3.40 6.22
N LYS A 227 36.20 -3.15 4.94
CA LYS A 227 37.13 -3.59 3.90
C LYS A 227 37.98 -2.38 3.49
N PRO A 228 39.32 -2.51 3.53
CA PRO A 228 40.23 -1.43 3.16
C PRO A 228 40.07 -0.99 1.70
#